data_AF-A0A3L7QQV7-F1
#
_entry.id   AF-A0A3L7QQV7-F1
#
_cell.length_a   1.000
_cell.length_b   1.000
_cell.length_c   1.000
_cell.angle_alpha   90.00
_cell.angle_beta   90.00
_cell.angle_gamma   90.00
#
_symmetry.space_group_name_H-M   'P 1'
#
loop_
_entity.id
_entity.type
_entity.pdbx_description
1 polymer ?
#
loop_
_entity_poly.entity_id
_entity_poly.type
_entity_poly.pdbx_seq_one_letter_code
_entity_poly.pdbx_strand_id
1 'polypeptide(L)' 'MNDIPLAMLESGEWAEVTDVSGNPNIVSRLSELGVMNGCKLCMLQQGQTCLLKVGESRLSLGCLLF' A
#
# COMPACT_ATOMS: atom_id res chain seq x y z
N MET A 1 -14.99 0.34 -12.20
CA MET A 1 -14.04 -0.28 -11.24
C MET A 1 -14.19 0.49 -9.96
N ASN A 2 -14.44 -0.19 -8.84
CA ASN A 2 -14.54 0.44 -7.53
C ASN A 2 -13.19 0.22 -6.84
N ASP A 3 -12.29 1.18 -6.98
CA ASP A 3 -11.10 1.27 -6.14
C ASP A 3 -11.51 1.67 -4.72
N ILE A 4 -10.74 1.20 -3.74
CA ILE A 4 -10.90 1.58 -2.33
C ILE A 4 -9.57 2.12 -1.82
N PRO A 5 -9.58 3.11 -0.91
CA PRO A 5 -8.38 3.51 -0.20
C PRO A 5 -7.73 2.32 0.50
N LEU A 6 -6.39 2.26 0.50
CA LEU A 6 -5.61 1.25 1.25
C LEU A 6 -6.04 1.16 2.72
N ALA A 7 -6.42 2.29 3.31
CA ALA A 7 -6.88 2.39 4.69
C ALA A 7 -8.20 1.65 4.97
N MET A 8 -8.94 1.21 3.95
CA MET A 8 -10.17 0.43 4.11
C MET A 8 -9.94 -1.08 4.08
N LEU A 9 -8.73 -1.55 3.77
CA LEU A 9 -8.39 -2.97 3.84
C LEU A 9 -8.26 -3.44 5.29
N GLU A 10 -8.89 -4.56 5.60
CA GLU A 10 -8.76 -5.23 6.89
C GLU A 10 -7.50 -6.12 6.94
N SER A 11 -7.02 -6.41 8.16
CA SER A 11 -5.88 -7.31 8.34
C SER A 11 -6.18 -8.69 7.78
N GLY A 12 -5.28 -9.21 6.94
CA GLY A 12 -5.42 -10.46 6.22
C GLY A 12 -5.96 -10.32 4.79
N GLU A 13 -6.54 -9.17 4.44
CA GLU A 13 -7.09 -8.95 3.10
C GLU A 13 -5.99 -8.72 2.06
N TRP A 14 -6.27 -9.18 0.84
CA TRP A 14 -5.43 -9.00 -0.34
C TRP A 14 -6.11 -8.09 -1.34
N ALA A 15 -5.33 -7.20 -1.95
CA ALA A 15 -5.80 -6.32 -3.02
C ALA A 15 -4.74 -6.17 -4.11
N GLU A 16 -5.21 -5.76 -5.29
CA GLU A 16 -4.35 -5.28 -6.38
C GLU A 16 -4.35 -3.76 -6.39
N VAL A 17 -3.17 -3.17 -6.48
CA VAL A 17 -3.02 -1.71 -6.54
C VAL A 17 -3.43 -1.21 -7.91
N THR A 18 -4.39 -0.29 -7.96
CA THR A 18 -4.87 0.33 -9.20
C THR A 18 -4.27 1.71 -9.45
N ASP A 19 -3.94 2.45 -8.40
CA ASP A 19 -3.30 3.76 -8.48
C ASP A 19 -2.39 4.01 -7.27
N VAL A 20 -1.30 4.75 -7.48
CA VAL A 20 -0.44 5.30 -6.42
C VAL A 20 -0.16 6.77 -6.76
N SER A 21 -0.78 7.67 -6.01
CA SER A 21 -0.73 9.11 -6.24
C SER A 21 -0.30 9.89 -4.99
N GLY A 22 0.20 11.13 -5.19
CA GLY A 22 0.68 12.00 -4.12
C GLY A 22 2.05 12.63 -4.43
N ASN A 23 2.87 12.83 -3.40
CA ASN A 23 4.21 13.40 -3.55
C ASN A 23 5.09 12.52 -4.49
N PRO A 24 5.64 13.06 -5.59
CA PRO A 24 6.39 12.27 -6.58
C PRO A 24 7.58 11.50 -6.00
N ASN A 25 8.27 12.05 -5.00
CA ASN A 25 9.40 11.36 -4.36
C ASN A 25 8.92 10.14 -3.56
N ILE A 26 7.74 10.23 -2.93
CA ILE A 26 7.13 9.11 -2.19
C ILE A 26 6.63 8.06 -3.18
N VAL A 27 5.94 8.47 -4.25
CA VAL A 27 5.46 7.56 -5.30
C VAL A 27 6.63 6.80 -5.94
N SER A 28 7.71 7.49 -6.30
CA SER A 28 8.93 6.85 -6.83
C SER A 28 9.51 5.85 -5.84
N ARG A 29 9.60 6.22 -4.55
CA ARG A 29 10.13 5.34 -3.52
C ARG A 29 9.26 4.11 -3.28
N LEU A 30 7.93 4.25 -3.32
CA LEU A 30 6.98 3.14 -3.23
C LEU A 30 7.17 2.17 -4.40
N SER A 31 7.33 2.69 -5.62
CA SER A 31 7.61 1.89 -6.81
C SER A 31 8.92 1.08 -6.69
N GLU A 32 10.00 1.71 -6.20
CA GLU A 32 11.27 1.00 -5.90
C GLU A 32 11.10 -0.15 -4.90
N LEU A 33 10.15 -0.02 -3.98
CA LEU A 33 9.80 -1.03 -2.97
C LEU A 33 8.77 -2.05 -3.46
N GLY A 34 8.34 -1.95 -4.72
CA GLY A 34 7.39 -2.86 -5.37
C GLY A 34 5.91 -2.48 -5.21
N VAL A 35 5.60 -1.32 -4.63
CA VAL A 35 4.24 -0.78 -4.53
C VAL A 35 3.95 0.10 -5.74
N MET A 36 3.34 -0.49 -6.75
CA MET A 36 2.98 0.17 -8.02
C MET A 36 1.74 -0.48 -8.62
N ASN A 37 1.16 0.15 -9.65
CA ASN A 37 -0.03 -0.37 -10.33
C ASN A 37 0.16 -1.82 -10.80
N GLY A 38 -0.86 -2.66 -10.55
CA GLY A 38 -0.85 -4.10 -10.83
C GLY A 38 -0.15 -4.95 -9.77
N CYS A 39 0.50 -4.35 -8.76
CA CYS A 39 1.10 -5.14 -7.67
C CYS A 39 0.01 -5.68 -6.74
N LYS A 40 0.22 -6.89 -6.23
CA LYS A 40 -0.62 -7.46 -5.17
C LYS A 40 0.01 -7.23 -3.81
N LEU A 41 -0.80 -6.79 -2.87
CA LEU A 41 -0.40 -6.59 -1.49
C LEU A 41 -1.38 -7.26 -0.52
N CYS A 42 -0.90 -7.52 0.69
CA CYS A 42 -1.72 -7.96 1.81
C CYS A 42 -1.58 -6.98 2.97
N MET A 43 -2.70 -6.56 3.55
CA MET A 43 -2.70 -5.79 4.78
C MET A 43 -2.35 -6.71 5.94
N LEU A 44 -1.20 -6.51 6.58
CA LEU A 44 -0.81 -7.26 7.78
C LEU A 44 -1.33 -6.60 9.05
N GLN A 45 -1.31 -5.27 9.09
CA GLN A 45 -1.82 -4.48 10.21
C GLN A 45 -2.33 -3.13 9.71
N GLN A 46 -3.57 -2.80 10.03
CA GLN A 46 -4.18 -1.50 9.77
C GLN A 46 -3.91 -0.54 10.95
N GLY A 47 -3.88 0.78 10.70
CA GLY A 47 -3.85 1.79 11.75
C GLY A 47 -3.05 3.03 11.38
N GLN A 48 -2.51 3.72 12.38
CA GLN A 48 -1.62 4.89 12.19
C GLN A 48 -0.32 4.53 11.48
N THR A 49 0.08 3.27 11.52
CA THR A 49 1.14 2.73 10.69
C THR A 49 0.62 1.43 10.11
N CYS A 50 0.45 1.42 8.80
CA CYS A 50 0.03 0.24 8.08
C CYS A 50 1.24 -0.66 7.83
N LEU A 51 1.12 -1.94 8.18
CA LEU A 51 2.10 -2.95 7.81
C LEU A 51 1.54 -3.72 6.62
N LEU A 52 2.29 -3.76 5.52
CA LEU A 52 1.89 -4.42 4.28
C LEU A 52 2.88 -5.54 3.94
N LYS A 53 2.38 -6.61 3.33
CA LYS A 53 3.21 -7.58 2.60
C LYS A 53 3.13 -7.27 1.11
N VAL A 54 4.28 -7.14 0.47
CA VAL A 54 4.42 -6.90 -0.98
C VAL A 54 5.47 -7.86 -1.50
N GLY A 55 5.06 -8.84 -2.31
CA GLY A 55 5.91 -9.98 -2.65
C GLY A 55 6.41 -10.70 -1.40
N GLU A 56 7.73 -10.77 -1.24
CA GLU A 56 8.40 -11.34 -0.06
C GLU A 56 8.74 -10.32 1.02
N SER A 57 8.56 -9.02 0.73
CA SER A 57 8.92 -7.93 1.63
C SER A 57 7.77 -7.52 2.55
N ARG A 58 8.13 -6.97 3.71
CA ARG A 58 7.18 -6.30 4.62
C ARG A 58 7.51 -4.81 4.67
N LEU A 59 6.52 -3.97 4.39
CA LEU A 59 6.65 -2.51 4.36
C LEU A 59 5.81 -1.87 5.46
N SER A 60 6.42 -0.95 6.20
CA SER A 60 5.76 -0.14 7.21
C SER A 60 5.53 1.26 6.64
N LEU A 61 4.26 1.65 6.48
CA LEU A 61 3.86 2.96 5.97
C LEU A 61 3.21 3.74 7.10
N GLY A 62 3.84 4.84 7.52
CA GLY A 62 3.22 5.77 8.47
C GLY A 62 2.11 6.56 7.79
N CYS A 63 0.90 6.51 8.34
CA CYS A 63 -0.30 7.19 7.81
C CYS A 63 -0.30 8.72 8.01
N LEU A 64 0.87 9.37 8.08
CA LEU A 64 0.99 10.81 8.28
C LEU A 64 0.73 11.65 7.02
N LEU A 65 0.29 11.05 5.91
CA LEU A 65 0.07 11.73 4.63
C LEU A 65 -1.08 11.04 3.87
N PHE A 66 -2.32 11.34 4.24
CA PHE A 66 -3.47 11.32 3.32
C PHE A 66 -4.11 12.70 3.34
#